data_AF-A0A1C5UPI6-F1
#
_entry.id   AF-A0A1C5UPI6-F1
#
_cell.length_a   1.000
_cell.length_b   1.000
_cell.length_c   1.000
_cell.angle_alpha   90.00
_cell.angle_beta   90.00
_cell.angle_gamma   90.00
#
_symmetry.space_group_name_H-M   'P 1'
#
loop_
_entity.id
_entity.type
_entity.pdbx_description
1 polymer ?
#
loop_
_entity_poly.entity_id
_entity_poly.type
_entity_poly.pdbx_seq_one_letter_code
_entity_poly.pdbx_strand_id
1 'polypeptide(L)' 'MWAEGSIKVSNNIFHYWVKHFEEPSEDYGMDGGRISKLMLKRDGEITYNYDRGLDIPPADKETEMALAILMKEYN' A
#
# COMPACT_ATOMS: atom_id res chain seq x y z
N MET A 1 2.13 11.10 -7.87
CA MET A 1 2.72 11.73 -6.68
C MET A 1 3.12 10.67 -5.66
N TRP A 2 4.02 11.02 -4.75
CA TRP A 2 4.39 10.16 -3.62
C TRP A 2 3.68 10.64 -2.36
N ALA A 3 3.14 9.70 -1.60
CA ALA A 3 2.61 9.90 -0.26
C ALA A 3 3.34 8.96 0.71
N GLU A 4 3.70 9.49 1.87
CA GLU A 4 4.37 8.76 2.94
C GLU A 4 3.70 9.14 4.26
N GLY A 5 3.57 8.16 5.15
CA GLY A 5 2.99 8.40 6.46
C GLY A 5 2.92 7.14 7.30
N SER A 6 2.01 7.15 8.27
CA SER A 6 1.78 6.01 9.13
C SER A 6 0.31 5.85 9.46
N ILE A 7 -0.13 4.60 9.55
CA ILE A 7 -1.49 4.24 9.96
C ILE A 7 -1.42 3.26 11.12
N LYS A 8 -2.30 3.45 12.10
CA LYS A 8 -2.45 2.52 13.22
C LYS A 8 -3.59 1.56 12.92
N VAL A 9 -3.28 0.27 12.92
CA VAL A 9 -4.26 -0.82 12.82
C VAL A 9 -4.14 -1.65 14.08
N SER A 10 -5.23 -1.76 14.83
CA SER A 10 -5.23 -2.40 16.16
C SER A 10 -4.17 -1.77 17.08
N ASN A 11 -3.17 -2.54 17.52
CA ASN A 11 -2.06 -2.09 18.35
C ASN A 11 -0.76 -1.84 17.56
N ASN A 12 -0.78 -2.05 16.24
CA ASN A 12 0.39 -1.97 15.39
C ASN A 12 0.42 -0.69 14.56
N ILE A 13 1.62 -0.14 14.36
CA ILE A 13 1.86 1.02 13.51
C ILE A 13 2.51 0.53 12.23
N PHE A 14 1.89 0.87 11.10
CA PHE A 14 2.43 0.61 9.78
C PHE A 14 2.96 1.92 9.19
N HIS A 15 4.22 1.94 8.78
CA HIS A 15 4.77 2.98 7.92
C HIS A 15 4.48 2.62 6.48
N TYR A 16 4.03 3.59 5.68
CA TYR A 16 3.67 3.35 4.29
C TYR A 16 4.34 4.32 3.33
N TRP A 17 4.53 3.83 2.10
CA TRP A 17 4.91 4.63 0.94
C TRP A 17 4.00 4.24 -0.22
N VAL A 18 3.28 5.22 -0.76
CA VAL A 18 2.37 5.05 -1.89
C VAL A 18 2.84 5.95 -3.03
N LYS A 19 3.04 5.37 -4.20
CA LYS A 19 3.16 6.13 -5.46
C LYS A 19 1.89 5.96 -6.25
N HIS A 20 1.12 7.02 -6.42
CA HIS A 20 -0.13 7.00 -7.19
C HIS A 20 -0.12 8.03 -8.31
N PHE A 21 -0.91 7.81 -9.36
CA PHE A 21 -1.14 8.77 -10.43
C PHE A 21 -2.23 9.78 -10.05
N GLU A 22 -2.38 10.83 -10.87
CA GLU A 22 -3.51 11.76 -10.73
C GLU A 22 -4.81 11.07 -11.15
N GLU A 23 -4.80 10.39 -12.29
CA GLU A 23 -5.88 9.59 -12.86
C GLU A 23 -5.57 8.08 -12.82
N PRO A 24 -6.58 7.19 -12.84
CA PRO A 24 -6.39 5.73 -12.90
C PRO A 24 -5.60 5.27 -14.14
N SER A 25 -4.97 4.10 -14.06
CA SER A 25 -4.18 3.50 -15.14
C SER A 25 -4.38 1.99 -15.20
N GLU A 26 -4.94 1.49 -16.30
CA GLU A 26 -5.10 0.05 -16.55
C GLU A 26 -3.76 -0.69 -16.66
N ASP A 27 -2.73 -0.04 -17.22
CA ASP A 27 -1.42 -0.66 -17.48
C ASP A 27 -0.51 -0.70 -16.24
N TYR A 28 -0.61 0.31 -15.36
CA TYR A 28 0.33 0.52 -14.27
C TYR A 28 -0.30 0.68 -12.90
N GLY A 29 -1.62 0.86 -12.84
CA GLY A 29 -2.41 0.97 -11.64
C GLY A 29 -2.74 -0.40 -11.07
N MET A 30 -2.64 -0.52 -9.76
CA MET A 30 -3.10 -1.68 -9.01
C MET A 30 -4.61 -1.81 -9.21
N ASP A 31 -5.04 -2.94 -9.76
CA ASP A 31 -6.43 -3.21 -10.15
C ASP A 31 -7.03 -2.14 -11.09
N GLY A 32 -6.20 -1.58 -11.98
CA GLY A 32 -6.59 -0.50 -12.91
C GLY A 32 -6.76 0.87 -12.25
N GLY A 33 -6.51 0.97 -10.94
CA GLY A 33 -6.62 2.20 -10.17
C GLY A 33 -5.44 3.16 -10.35
N ARG A 34 -5.20 4.01 -9.36
CA ARG A 34 -4.16 5.06 -9.41
C ARG A 34 -2.83 4.61 -8.81
N ILE A 35 -2.84 3.65 -7.89
CA ILE A 35 -1.64 3.22 -7.16
C ILE A 35 -0.73 2.42 -8.08
N SER A 36 0.51 2.88 -8.28
CA SER A 36 1.54 2.15 -9.05
C SER A 36 2.59 1.45 -8.18
N LYS A 37 2.77 1.93 -6.95
CA LYS A 37 3.63 1.30 -5.93
C LYS A 37 3.02 1.48 -4.55
N LEU A 38 3.12 0.46 -3.71
CA LEU A 38 2.70 0.52 -2.31
C LEU A 38 3.60 -0.39 -1.46
N MET A 39 4.20 0.17 -0.43
CA MET A 39 4.96 -0.58 0.57
C MET A 39 4.38 -0.36 1.96
N LEU A 40 4.24 -1.43 2.73
CA LEU A 40 3.95 -1.38 4.16
C LEU A 40 5.13 -1.95 4.94
N LYS A 41 5.52 -1.24 6.00
CA LYS A 41 6.46 -1.73 7.01
C LYS A 41 5.84 -1.69 8.39
N ARG A 42 6.02 -2.78 9.15
CA ARG A 42 5.68 -2.87 10.58
C ARG A 42 6.93 -3.38 11.31
N ASP A 43 7.28 -2.73 12.42
CA ASP A 43 8.44 -3.09 13.25
C ASP A 43 9.77 -3.20 12.47
N GLY A 44 9.92 -2.38 11.43
CA GLY A 44 11.11 -2.36 10.56
C GLY A 44 11.10 -3.39 9.42
N GLU A 45 10.17 -4.34 9.43
CA GLU A 45 10.04 -5.39 8.40
C GLU A 45 9.01 -5.01 7.33
N ILE A 46 9.27 -5.40 6.08
CA ILE A 46 8.30 -5.22 4.98
C ILE A 46 7.24 -6.30 5.11
N THR A 47 6.00 -5.89 5.38
CA THR A 47 4.85 -6.80 5.54
C THR A 47 4.01 -6.89 4.28
N TYR A 48 4.14 -5.94 3.35
CA TYR A 48 3.54 -5.97 2.02
C TYR A 48 4.34 -5.07 1.06
N ASN A 49 4.49 -5.50 -0.19
CA ASN A 49 5.11 -4.69 -1.22
C ASN A 49 4.49 -4.97 -2.60
N TYR A 50 4.16 -3.89 -3.29
CA TYR A 50 3.73 -3.86 -4.67
C TYR A 50 4.53 -2.81 -5.43
N ASP A 51 5.23 -3.21 -6.49
CA ASP A 51 5.94 -2.31 -7.41
C ASP A 51 5.54 -2.64 -8.85
N ARG A 52 4.32 -2.22 -9.23
CA ARG A 52 3.67 -2.56 -10.52
C ARG A 52 3.55 -4.07 -10.76
N GLY A 53 3.36 -4.78 -9.66
CA GLY A 53 3.35 -6.23 -9.56
C GLY A 53 3.47 -6.58 -8.09
N LEU A 54 2.86 -7.69 -7.68
CA LEU A 54 2.94 -8.14 -6.29
C LEU A 54 4.33 -8.73 -6.02
N ASP A 55 5.12 -8.06 -5.18
CA ASP A 55 6.43 -8.57 -4.75
C ASP A 55 6.31 -9.39 -3.46
N ILE A 56 5.57 -8.84 -2.48
CA ILE A 56 5.36 -9.46 -1.17
C ILE A 56 3.87 -9.39 -0.84
N PRO A 57 3.17 -10.54 -0.69
CA PRO A 57 1.77 -10.57 -0.27
C PRO A 57 1.63 -10.08 1.18
N PRO A 58 0.43 -9.67 1.61
CA PRO A 58 0.20 -9.26 2.98
C PRO A 58 0.63 -10.36 3.97
N ALA A 59 1.44 -10.00 4.95
CA ALA A 59 1.95 -10.96 5.94
C ALA A 59 0.84 -11.52 6.86
N ASP A 60 -0.19 -10.71 7.15
CA ASP A 60 -1.30 -11.07 8.04
C ASP A 60 -2.54 -10.18 7.83
N LYS A 61 -3.61 -10.46 8.59
CA LYS A 61 -4.88 -9.73 8.54
C LYS A 61 -4.76 -8.24 8.85
N GLU A 62 -3.83 -7.85 9.71
CA GLU A 62 -3.64 -6.43 10.02
C GLU A 62 -2.96 -5.70 8.86
N THR A 63 -2.04 -6.39 8.18
CA THR A 63 -1.45 -5.91 6.94
C THR A 63 -2.50 -5.77 5.83
N GLU A 64 -3.43 -6.73 5.72
CA GLU A 64 -4.57 -6.63 4.79
C GLU A 64 -5.47 -5.42 5.12
N MET A 65 -5.75 -5.17 6.39
CA MET A 65 -6.53 -4.00 6.81
C MET A 65 -5.80 -2.68 6.50
N ALA A 66 -4.49 -2.62 6.78
CA ALA A 66 -3.64 -1.48 6.43
C ALA A 66 -3.65 -1.21 4.92
N LEU A 67 -3.52 -2.26 4.10
CA LEU A 67 -3.60 -2.19 2.65
C LEU A 67 -4.97 -1.66 2.20
N ALA A 68 -6.07 -2.20 2.73
CA ALA A 68 -7.43 -1.78 2.37
C ALA A 68 -7.70 -0.29 2.68
N ILE A 69 -7.16 0.23 3.79
CA ILE A 69 -7.23 1.65 4.12
C ILE A 69 -6.53 2.50 3.06
N LEU A 70 -5.32 2.11 2.66
CA LEU A 70 -4.55 2.85 1.65
C LEU A 70 -5.16 2.74 0.26
N MET A 71 -5.72 1.59 -0.11
CA MET A 71 -6.43 1.44 -1.38
C MET A 71 -7.67 2.34 -1.44
N LYS A 72 -8.40 2.50 -0.33
CA LYS A 72 -9.55 3.41 -0.28
C LYS A 72 -9.16 4.88 -0.44
N GLU A 73 -7.99 5.26 0.05
CA GLU A 73 -7.53 6.66 0.04
C GLU A 73 -6.86 7.05 -1.29
N TYR A 74 -6.05 6.15 -1.85
CA TYR A 74 -5.14 6.50 -2.96
C TYR A 74 -5.48 5.85 -4.29
N ASN A 75 -6.33 4.82 -4.33
CA ASN A 75 -6.75 4.18 -5.57
C ASN A 75 -8.03 4.82 -6.10
#